data_AF-A0A699U4P2-F1
#
_entry.id   AF-A0A699U4P2-F1
#
_cell.length_a   1.000
_cell.length_b   1.000
_cell.length_c   1.000
_cell.angle_alpha   90.00
_cell.angle_beta   90.00
_cell.angle_gamma   90.00
#
_symmetry.space_group_name_H-M   'P 1'
#
loop_
_entity.id
_entity.type
_entity.pdbx_description
1 polymer ?
#
loop_
_entity_poly.entity_id
_entity_poly.type
_entity_poly.pdbx_seq_one_letter_code
_entity_poly.pdbx_strand_id
1 'polypeptide(L)'
;MLKFPTKEGIVTICSSLLIPVECALVNTSSVTPEEKKAHPTNLTVPLHRNFLDQEVVVRGSLSDKGHTELYALLKMNLDIFAWQPSDMTGVP
;
A
#
# COMPACT_ATOMS: atom_id res chain seq x y z
N MET A 1 -2.87 -0.44 8.39
CA MET A 1 -2.29 -1.53 7.59
C MET A 1 -3.39 -2.54 7.31
N LEU A 2 -3.64 -2.86 6.04
CA LEU A 2 -4.65 -3.83 5.61
C LEU A 2 -3.96 -5.01 4.92
N LYS A 3 -4.32 -6.25 5.29
CA LYS A 3 -3.76 -7.48 4.72
C LYS A 3 -4.86 -8.36 4.17
N PHE A 4 -4.63 -8.97 3.01
CA PHE A 4 -5.55 -9.94 2.44
C PHE A 4 -4.80 -11.05 1.67
N PRO A 5 -5.30 -12.30 1.75
CA PRO A 5 -4.72 -13.42 1.02
C PRO A 5 -5.06 -13.34 -0.46
N THR A 6 -4.12 -13.75 -1.30
CA THR A 6 -4.27 -13.91 -2.75
C THR A 6 -3.69 -15.26 -3.17
N LYS A 7 -3.91 -15.66 -4.43
CA LYS A 7 -3.30 -16.89 -4.98
C LYS A 7 -1.76 -16.84 -4.99
N GLU A 8 -1.18 -15.65 -5.01
CA GLU A 8 0.27 -15.41 -5.11
C GLU A 8 0.93 -15.13 -3.75
N GLY A 9 0.14 -15.11 -2.66
CA GLY A 9 0.63 -14.83 -1.31
C GLY A 9 -0.24 -13.80 -0.58
N ILE A 10 0.34 -13.11 0.39
CA ILE A 10 -0.37 -12.08 1.16
C ILE A 10 -0.01 -10.70 0.59
N VAL A 11 -1.03 -9.93 0.23
CA VAL A 11 -0.87 -8.54 -0.17
C VAL A 11 -1.13 -7.66 1.04
N THR A 12 -0.31 -6.61 1.18
CA THR A 12 -0.41 -5.65 2.27
C THR A 12 -0.50 -4.24 1.71
N ILE A 13 -1.53 -3.50 2.13
CA ILE A 13 -1.66 -2.06 1.88
C ILE A 13 -1.25 -1.33 3.16
N CYS A 14 -0.21 -0.50 3.06
CA CYS A 14 0.32 0.29 4.16
C CYS A 14 0.27 1.77 3.81
N SER A 15 0.00 2.62 4.79
CA SER A 15 0.28 4.06 4.66
C SER A 15 1.79 4.27 4.68
N SER A 16 2.30 5.16 3.84
CA SER A 16 3.71 5.57 3.83
C SER A 16 4.14 6.24 5.14
N LEU A 17 3.23 7.00 5.76
CA LEU A 17 3.47 7.77 6.99
C LEU A 17 3.64 6.90 8.23
N LEU A 18 3.07 5.68 8.21
CA LEU A 18 3.01 4.77 9.36
C LEU A 18 3.77 3.48 9.10
N ILE A 19 4.84 3.49 8.30
CA ILE A 19 5.76 2.35 8.27
C ILE A 19 6.45 2.33 9.65
N PRO A 20 6.08 1.42 10.58
CA PRO A 20 6.83 1.30 11.82
C PRO A 20 8.23 0.83 11.45
N VAL A 21 9.26 1.22 12.20
CA VAL A 21 10.65 0.73 12.03
C VAL A 21 10.71 -0.80 11.87
N GLU A 22 9.79 -1.51 12.52
CA GLU A 22 9.58 -2.95 12.43
C GLU A 22 9.26 -3.45 11.00
N CYS A 23 8.53 -2.68 10.18
CA CYS A 23 8.23 -2.99 8.78
C CYS A 23 9.37 -2.63 7.82
N ALA A 24 10.32 -1.79 8.24
CA ALA A 24 11.56 -1.56 7.51
C ALA A 24 12.55 -2.74 7.69
N LEU A 25 12.55 -3.34 8.89
CA LEU A 25 13.40 -4.49 9.26
C LEU A 25 13.01 -5.81 8.57
N VAL A 26 11.73 -6.02 8.25
CA VAL A 26 11.30 -7.21 7.48
C VAL A 26 11.85 -7.18 6.04
N ASN A 27 12.12 -5.99 5.48
CA ASN A 27 12.71 -5.88 4.13
C ASN A 27 14.22 -6.17 4.09
N THR A 28 14.92 -6.14 5.23
CA THR A 28 16.37 -6.43 5.30
C THR A 28 16.69 -7.86 5.73
N SER A 29 15.70 -8.64 6.16
CA SER A 29 15.91 -10.05 6.53
C SER A 29 16.06 -11.01 5.34
N SER A 30 15.86 -10.57 4.09
CA SER A 30 16.13 -11.38 2.89
C SER A 30 17.44 -10.95 2.21
N VAL A 31 18.55 -11.15 2.90
CA VAL A 31 19.87 -11.26 2.24
C VAL A 31 20.13 -12.75 2.02
N THR A 32 19.74 -13.23 0.84
CA THR A 32 20.48 -14.28 0.13
C THR A 32 20.68 -13.79 -1.31
N PRO A 33 21.90 -13.83 -1.85
CA PRO A 33 22.19 -13.38 -3.21
C PRO A 33 21.71 -14.44 -4.20
N GLU A 34 21.36 -13.99 -5.40
CA GLU A 34 20.95 -14.78 -6.58
C GLU A 34 19.46 -15.10 -6.72
N GLU A 35 18.72 -14.15 -7.29
CA GLU A 35 18.09 -14.34 -8.60
C GLU A 35 17.72 -12.93 -9.11
N LYS A 36 18.07 -12.58 -10.35
CA LYS A 36 17.57 -11.36 -11.01
C LYS A 36 16.08 -11.53 -11.30
N LYS A 37 15.23 -11.56 -10.28
CA LYS A 37 13.81 -11.30 -10.45
C LYS A 37 13.63 -9.80 -10.28
N ALA A 38 13.02 -9.18 -11.30
CA ALA A 38 12.65 -7.78 -11.27
C ALA A 38 12.11 -7.45 -9.87
N HIS A 39 12.75 -6.50 -9.19
CA HIS A 39 12.29 -6.04 -7.89
C HIS A 39 10.78 -5.80 -8.01
N PRO A 40 9.93 -6.42 -7.16
CA PRO A 40 8.50 -6.13 -7.17
C PRO A 40 8.38 -4.62 -6.96
N THR A 41 7.93 -3.94 -8.01
CA THR A 41 7.80 -2.49 -8.00
C THR A 41 6.62 -2.20 -7.10
N ASN A 42 6.91 -1.79 -5.86
CA ASN A 42 5.86 -1.39 -4.93
C ASN A 42 5.02 -0.32 -5.61
N LEU A 43 3.71 -0.52 -5.64
CA LEU A 43 2.79 0.43 -6.24
C LEU A 43 2.47 1.51 -5.20
N THR A 44 2.91 2.72 -5.47
CA THR A 44 2.62 3.90 -4.65
C THR A 44 1.44 4.66 -5.25
N VAL A 45 0.43 4.95 -4.43
CA VAL A 45 -0.75 5.72 -4.84
C VAL A 45 -0.91 6.93 -3.92
N PRO A 46 -0.85 8.17 -4.44
CA PRO A 46 -1.17 9.35 -3.65
C PRO A 46 -2.67 9.39 -3.37
N LEU A 47 -3.05 9.47 -2.10
CA LEU A 47 -4.44 9.49 -1.66
C LEU A 47 -5.07 10.87 -1.79
N HIS A 48 -4.26 11.92 -1.69
CA HIS A 48 -4.77 13.29 -1.66
C HIS A 48 -4.07 14.18 -2.68
N ARG A 49 -4.85 14.89 -3.50
CA ARG A 49 -4.30 15.78 -4.54
C ARG A 49 -3.48 16.94 -3.98
N ASN A 50 -3.84 17.44 -2.80
CA ASN A 50 -3.15 18.57 -2.17
C ASN A 50 -2.10 18.14 -1.12
N PHE A 51 -2.08 16.85 -0.74
CA PHE A 51 -1.14 16.29 0.25
C PHE A 51 -0.47 15.06 -0.40
N LEU A 52 0.55 15.33 -1.22
CA LEU A 52 1.25 14.31 -2.01
C LEU A 52 2.03 13.31 -1.13
N ASP A 53 2.29 13.68 0.12
CA ASP A 53 2.91 12.85 1.15
C ASP A 53 1.95 11.80 1.75
N GLN A 54 0.63 12.00 1.60
CA GLN A 54 -0.37 11.04 2.02
C GLN A 54 -0.51 9.94 0.96
N GLU A 55 0.36 8.95 1.02
CA GLU A 55 0.42 7.85 0.05
C GLU A 55 0.07 6.50 0.68
N VAL A 56 -0.43 5.59 -0.16
CA VAL A 56 -0.50 4.16 0.16
C VAL A 56 0.49 3.39 -0.71
N VAL A 57 1.18 2.46 -0.06
CA VAL A 57 2.09 1.53 -0.69
C VAL A 57 1.46 0.16 -0.68
N VAL A 58 1.28 -0.42 -1.86
CA VAL A 58 0.90 -1.82 -2.03
C VAL A 58 2.18 -2.65 -2.07
N ARG A 59 2.32 -3.52 -1.07
CA ARG A 59 3.43 -4.46 -0.93
C ARG A 59 2.93 -5.88 -1.15
N GLY A 60 3.82 -6.72 -1.70
CA GLY A 60 3.55 -8.13 -2.00
C GLY A 60 3.50 -8.39 -3.50
N SER A 61 3.46 -9.68 -3.84
CA SER A 61 3.39 -10.14 -5.22
C SER A 61 1.96 -10.03 -5.71
N LEU A 62 1.71 -9.10 -6.65
CA LEU A 62 0.52 -9.09 -7.48
C LEU A 62 0.95 -9.23 -8.94
N SER A 63 0.16 -9.94 -9.74
CA SER A 63 0.26 -9.82 -11.20
C SER A 63 0.10 -8.37 -11.65
N ASP A 64 0.65 -8.02 -12.82
CA ASP A 64 0.52 -6.67 -13.42
C ASP A 64 -0.94 -6.23 -13.57
N LYS A 65 -1.82 -7.19 -13.91
CA LYS A 65 -3.27 -6.96 -13.98
C LYS A 65 -3.83 -6.62 -12.59
N GLY A 66 -3.43 -7.37 -11.56
CA GLY A 66 -3.82 -7.10 -10.17
C GLY A 66 -3.33 -5.74 -9.68
N HIS A 67 -2.10 -5.35 -10.01
CA HIS A 67 -1.58 -4.01 -9.72
C HIS A 67 -2.41 -2.92 -10.39
N THR A 68 -2.77 -3.10 -11.66
CA THR A 68 -3.56 -2.13 -12.44
C THR A 68 -4.99 -2.00 -11.89
N GLU A 69 -5.66 -3.11 -11.61
CA GLU A 69 -7.02 -3.12 -11.05
C GLU A 69 -7.05 -2.51 -9.64
N LEU A 70 -6.09 -2.87 -8.78
CA LEU A 70 -5.99 -2.31 -7.44
C LEU A 70 -5.69 -0.80 -7.47
N TYR A 71 -4.80 -0.35 -8.37
CA TYR A 71 -4.55 1.07 -8.58
C TYR A 71 -5.82 1.83 -8.99
N ALA A 72 -6.60 1.28 -9.94
CA ALA A 72 -7.85 1.87 -10.37
C ALA A 72 -8.87 1.95 -9.22
N LEU A 73 -9.01 0.89 -8.43
CA LEU A 73 -9.89 0.87 -7.26
C LEU A 73 -9.49 1.91 -6.23
N LEU A 74 -8.20 2.00 -5.88
CA LEU A 74 -7.70 3.01 -4.94
C LEU A 74 -7.96 4.43 -5.46
N LYS A 75 -7.74 4.66 -6.76
CA LYS A 75 -7.96 5.96 -7.40
C LYS A 75 -9.44 6.36 -7.50
N MET A 76 -10.35 5.39 -7.62
CA MET A 76 -11.80 5.64 -7.63
C MET A 76 -12.38 5.92 -6.24
N ASN A 77 -11.69 5.50 -5.18
CA ASN A 77 -12.15 5.61 -3.79
C ASN A 77 -11.25 6.52 -2.94
N LEU A 78 -10.62 7.53 -3.55
CA LEU A 78 -9.72 8.47 -2.84
C LEU A 78 -10.45 9.27 -1.76
N ASP A 79 -11.74 9.53 -1.98
CA ASP A 79 -12.63 10.22 -1.03
C ASP A 79 -12.72 9.49 0.30
N ILE A 80 -12.75 8.15 0.31
CA ILE A 80 -12.76 7.34 1.55
C ILE A 80 -11.49 7.60 2.39
N PHE A 81 -10.36 7.81 1.74
CA PHE A 81 -9.07 8.04 2.41
C PHE A 81 -8.79 9.52 2.71
N ALA A 82 -9.61 10.44 2.18
CA ALA A 82 -9.53 11.87 2.42
C ALA A 82 -10.30 12.32 3.67
N TRP A 83 -11.00 11.40 4.34
CA TRP A 83 -11.73 11.71 5.58
C TRP A 83 -10.77 12.09 6.70
N GLN A 84 -10.98 13.28 7.26
CA GLN A 84 -10.36 13.72 8.51
C GLN A 84 -11.29 13.40 9.69
N PRO A 85 -10.76 13.32 10.93
CA PRO A 85 -11.59 13.05 12.12
C PRO A 85 -12.78 14.01 12.29
N SER A 86 -12.65 15.26 11.82
CA SER A 86 -13.72 16.26 11.83
C SER A 86 -14.86 15.98 10.84
N ASP A 87 -14.65 15.16 9.81
CA ASP A 87 -15.70 14.76 8.88
C ASP A 87 -16.63 13.68 9.49
N MET A 88 -16.19 13.01 10.56
CA MET A 88 -16.96 11.98 11.28
C MET A 88 -17.97 12.60 12.26
N THR A 89 -18.93 13.37 11.74
CA THR A 89 -19.95 14.13 12.51
C THR A 89 -20.97 13.28 13.30
N GLY A 90 -20.77 11.97 13.42
CA GLY A 90 -21.72 11.03 14.03
C GLY A 90 -21.17 10.19 15.18
N VAL A 91 -19.98 10.47 15.70
CA VAL A 91 -19.41 9.74 16.85
C VAL A 91 -19.50 10.63 18.10
N PRO A 92 -20.32 10.27 19.11
CA PRO A 92 -20.42 11.02 20.37
C PRO A 92 -19.15 10.90 21.23
#